data_AF-G5GJE4-F1
#
_entry.id   AF-G5GJE4-F1
#
_cell.length_a   1.000
_cell.length_b   1.000
_cell.length_c   1.000
_cell.angle_alpha   90.00
_cell.angle_beta   90.00
_cell.angle_gamma   90.00
#
_symmetry.space_group_name_H-M   'P 1'
#
loop_
_entity.id
_entity.type
_entity.pdbx_description
1 polymer ?
#
loop_
_entity_poly.entity_id
_entity_poly.type
_entity_poly.pdbx_seq_one_letter_code
_entity_poly.pdbx_strand_id
1 'polypeptide(L)'
;MPYYDHDKDYPFAAFITNLGKYNEGELVGEWVKFPTTAKELKEVFKQIGIGQKDDFGQPYEEWFITDYDCYVDGLYSKLGEYENLDELNYLASKLDEMSESEYAQFQAGMEMGDHCGSLQEIINLTENLDCYEVYPDIHDYDDLGRYYIEELDVMQVPEHLQNYIDYEAYGRDVALEENGTFTDQGYVRDTGDSFHEYYDGERGSIPDEYRVMTFQDDLPEEEKSEWAMDIAFDMDEFFRQNDPQYAAEHPEEQAAKEEIYENLMAGRISALDEKLAALGQTQEDYLPSEIEKFKDATGYEEFLDFDPVEIKAALENPDKSRIDEMLAFAEKAEREYMAEAAGYVQTPADIAEQVQTVPRDTFSIYQLKPGAATRDCRFEPLDAIRNNGLSVKPENYELVYTAPLTEQDSLESIYTRFNIDHPADFKGHSLSVSDIVVCITTGRTPPTIATASAFLRCRNFCSRNGRRRSRSPRRTRWRHRSGSARPEAAFVWPI
;
A
#
# COMPACT_ATOMS: atom_id res chain seq x y z
N MET A 1 -16.04 32.05 17.78
CA MET A 1 -15.04 31.12 18.35
C MET A 1 -15.25 29.77 17.69
N PRO A 2 -14.39 29.41 16.73
CA PRO A 2 -14.21 28.01 16.38
C PRO A 2 -13.86 27.24 17.65
N TYR A 3 -14.42 26.04 17.80
CA TYR A 3 -14.20 25.18 18.95
C TYR A 3 -12.88 24.43 18.72
N TYR A 4 -11.82 24.85 19.40
CA TYR A 4 -10.55 24.13 19.46
C TYR A 4 -10.71 22.98 20.42
N ASP A 5 -10.57 21.77 19.93
CA ASP A 5 -10.49 20.58 20.77
C ASP A 5 -9.03 20.10 20.76
N HIS A 6 -8.16 20.81 21.49
CA HIS A 6 -6.85 20.29 21.93
C HIS A 6 -7.00 19.06 22.86
N ASP A 7 -8.24 18.67 23.18
CA ASP A 7 -8.63 17.59 24.08
C ASP A 7 -8.81 16.24 23.34
N LYS A 8 -8.25 16.11 22.13
CA LYS A 8 -8.24 14.85 21.37
C LYS A 8 -6.87 14.21 21.41
N ASP A 9 -6.85 12.89 21.64
CA ASP A 9 -5.63 12.09 21.83
C ASP A 9 -4.68 12.04 20.62
N TYR A 10 -4.96 12.75 19.51
CA TYR A 10 -4.20 12.70 18.26
C TYR A 10 -4.55 13.88 17.31
N PRO A 11 -3.57 14.49 16.60
CA PRO A 11 -3.83 15.54 15.60
C PRO A 11 -4.68 15.11 14.39
N PHE A 12 -4.42 13.93 13.85
CA PHE A 12 -5.19 13.36 12.75
C PHE A 12 -5.05 11.83 12.66
N ALA A 13 -5.97 11.19 11.94
CA ALA A 13 -5.92 9.77 11.61
C ALA A 13 -6.06 9.55 10.11
N ALA A 14 -5.51 8.43 9.62
CA ALA A 14 -5.63 8.00 8.23
C ALA A 14 -6.27 6.61 8.16
N PHE A 15 -7.15 6.38 7.20
CA PHE A 15 -7.70 5.05 6.91
C PHE A 15 -6.83 4.34 5.88
N ILE A 16 -6.02 3.40 6.35
CA ILE A 16 -5.07 2.65 5.52
C ILE A 16 -5.77 1.41 4.96
N THR A 17 -5.80 1.29 3.64
CA THR A 17 -6.49 0.22 2.92
C THR A 17 -5.50 -0.68 2.17
N ASN A 18 -5.72 -1.98 2.23
CA ASN A 18 -4.98 -2.97 1.45
C ASN A 18 -5.40 -2.89 -0.03
N LEU A 19 -4.47 -2.50 -0.91
CA LEU A 19 -4.75 -2.29 -2.33
C LEU A 19 -5.04 -3.61 -3.05
N GLY A 20 -4.35 -4.68 -2.68
CA GLY A 20 -4.56 -6.01 -3.27
C GLY A 20 -5.97 -6.53 -3.00
N LYS A 21 -6.40 -6.54 -1.73
CA LYS A 21 -7.77 -6.94 -1.36
C LYS A 21 -8.84 -6.03 -1.97
N TYR A 22 -8.57 -4.73 -2.04
CA TYR A 22 -9.46 -3.79 -2.72
C TYR A 22 -9.65 -4.14 -4.20
N ASN A 23 -8.58 -4.53 -4.90
CA ASN A 23 -8.62 -4.99 -6.28
C ASN A 23 -9.40 -6.31 -6.47
N GLU A 24 -9.48 -7.12 -5.42
CA GLU A 24 -10.31 -8.34 -5.37
C GLU A 24 -11.79 -8.05 -5.05
N GLY A 25 -12.12 -6.80 -4.73
CA GLY A 25 -13.47 -6.36 -4.39
C GLY A 25 -13.77 -6.37 -2.89
N GLU A 26 -12.77 -6.54 -2.04
CA GLU A 26 -12.88 -6.47 -0.59
C GLU A 26 -12.25 -5.18 -0.05
N LEU A 27 -13.07 -4.30 0.52
CA LEU A 27 -12.55 -3.10 1.21
C LEU A 27 -12.05 -3.50 2.60
N VAL A 28 -10.75 -3.79 2.71
CA VAL A 28 -10.09 -4.13 3.97
C VAL A 28 -9.11 -3.01 4.32
N GLY A 29 -9.39 -2.32 5.42
CA GLY A 29 -8.57 -1.23 5.93
C GLY A 29 -8.86 -0.92 7.39
N GLU A 30 -8.01 -0.11 8.00
CA GLU A 30 -8.08 0.25 9.41
C GLU A 30 -7.64 1.70 9.64
N TRP A 31 -8.24 2.34 10.65
CA TRP A 31 -7.88 3.69 11.07
C TRP A 31 -6.61 3.67 11.90
N VAL A 32 -5.60 4.41 11.46
CA VAL A 32 -4.36 4.68 12.19
C VAL A 32 -4.37 6.11 12.68
N LYS A 33 -4.24 6.29 14.00
CA LYS A 33 -4.09 7.60 14.63
C LYS A 33 -2.61 7.96 14.66
N PHE A 34 -2.28 9.20 14.32
CA PHE A 34 -0.91 9.70 14.39
C PHE A 34 -0.78 10.74 15.52
N PRO A 35 0.35 10.81 16.24
CA PRO A 35 1.53 9.95 16.07
C PRO A 35 1.28 8.50 16.52
N THR A 36 1.99 7.56 15.90
CA THR A 36 1.92 6.11 16.14
C THR A 36 3.32 5.53 16.26
N THR A 37 3.41 4.28 16.74
CA THR A 37 4.68 3.53 16.75
C THR A 37 4.79 2.55 15.58
N ALA A 38 6.03 2.20 15.20
CA ALA A 38 6.29 1.15 14.20
C ALA A 38 5.63 -0.20 14.55
N LYS A 39 5.57 -0.51 15.86
CA LYS A 39 4.93 -1.73 16.36
C LYS A 39 3.42 -1.72 16.13
N GLU A 40 2.75 -0.61 16.44
CA GLU A 40 1.31 -0.47 16.23
C GLU A 40 0.98 -0.50 14.74
N LEU A 41 1.78 0.19 13.92
CA LEU A 41 1.58 0.20 12.46
C LEU A 41 1.79 -1.19 11.85
N LYS A 42 2.80 -1.95 12.31
CA LYS A 42 3.02 -3.34 11.91
C LYS A 42 1.81 -4.25 12.24
N GLU A 43 1.21 -4.08 13.42
CA GLU A 43 0.01 -4.84 13.79
C GLU A 43 -1.20 -4.44 12.93
N VAL A 44 -1.37 -3.16 12.60
CA VAL A 44 -2.41 -2.72 11.66
C VAL A 44 -2.20 -3.36 10.29
N PHE A 45 -0.97 -3.37 9.76
CA PHE A 45 -0.66 -4.00 8.48
C PHE A 45 -0.99 -5.50 8.49
N LYS A 46 -0.66 -6.20 9.57
CA LYS A 46 -1.05 -7.59 9.78
C LYS A 46 -2.57 -7.79 9.81
N GLN A 47 -3.31 -6.90 10.46
CA GLN A 47 -4.77 -6.96 10.55
C GLN A 47 -5.44 -6.75 9.19
N ILE A 48 -4.99 -5.78 8.41
CA ILE A 48 -5.51 -5.52 7.05
C ILE A 48 -4.98 -6.54 6.01
N GLY A 49 -4.01 -7.37 6.41
CA GLY A 49 -3.49 -8.50 5.64
C GLY A 49 -2.34 -8.17 4.71
N ILE A 50 -1.65 -7.05 4.93
CA ILE A 50 -0.34 -6.78 4.30
C ILE A 50 0.68 -7.81 4.83
N GLY A 51 1.49 -8.37 3.93
CA GLY A 51 2.38 -9.50 4.17
C GLY A 51 1.71 -10.88 4.08
N GLN A 52 0.38 -10.97 4.15
CA GLN A 52 -0.33 -12.25 3.97
C GLN A 52 -0.39 -12.63 2.50
N LYS A 53 -0.42 -13.94 2.21
CA LYS A 53 -0.47 -14.46 0.84
C LYS A 53 -1.90 -14.43 0.29
N ASP A 54 -2.02 -14.01 -0.96
CA ASP A 54 -3.21 -14.12 -1.77
C ASP A 54 -3.51 -15.57 -2.20
N ASP A 55 -4.61 -15.76 -2.94
CA ASP A 55 -5.02 -17.05 -3.51
C ASP A 55 -3.95 -17.67 -4.46
N PHE A 56 -2.97 -16.89 -4.90
CA PHE A 56 -1.87 -17.29 -5.77
C PHE A 56 -0.54 -17.49 -5.02
N GLY A 57 -0.53 -17.30 -3.70
CA GLY A 57 0.65 -17.44 -2.85
C GLY A 57 1.58 -16.21 -2.86
N GLN A 58 1.16 -15.08 -3.43
CA GLN A 58 1.90 -13.82 -3.46
C GLN A 58 1.51 -12.95 -2.25
N PRO A 59 2.47 -12.36 -1.53
CA PRO A 59 2.15 -11.48 -0.41
C PRO A 59 1.48 -10.18 -0.88
N TYR A 60 0.53 -9.67 -0.10
CA TYR A 60 0.00 -8.32 -0.28
C TYR A 60 1.01 -7.29 0.24
N GLU A 61 1.59 -6.49 -0.65
CA GLU A 61 2.62 -5.50 -0.27
C GLU A 61 2.11 -4.06 -0.38
N GLU A 62 1.10 -3.83 -1.21
CA GLU A 62 0.62 -2.49 -1.56
C GLU A 62 -0.58 -2.05 -0.70
N TRP A 63 -0.51 -0.81 -0.25
CA TRP A 63 -1.56 -0.13 0.51
C TRP A 63 -1.69 1.31 0.02
N PHE A 64 -2.81 1.95 0.35
CA PHE A 64 -3.06 3.37 0.08
C PHE A 64 -3.97 3.94 1.16
N ILE A 65 -4.04 5.27 1.26
CA ILE A 65 -4.89 5.96 2.21
C ILE A 65 -6.19 6.33 1.50
N THR A 66 -7.31 5.88 2.04
CA THR A 66 -8.63 6.12 1.44
C THR A 66 -9.31 7.36 2.00
N ASP A 67 -9.04 7.69 3.26
CA ASP A 67 -9.67 8.81 3.94
C ASP A 67 -8.82 9.30 5.12
N TYR A 68 -9.10 10.51 5.57
CA TYR A 68 -8.46 11.14 6.72
C TYR A 68 -9.49 11.69 7.70
N ASP A 69 -9.18 11.63 9.00
CA ASP A 69 -9.90 12.35 10.06
C ASP A 69 -8.94 13.37 10.65
N CYS A 70 -9.01 14.61 10.16
CA CYS A 70 -8.12 15.71 10.54
C CYS A 70 -8.82 16.69 11.49
N TYR A 71 -8.18 17.03 12.60
CA TYR A 71 -8.62 18.12 13.47
C TYR A 71 -7.91 19.44 13.18
N VAL A 72 -6.87 19.39 12.35
CA VAL A 72 -6.17 20.55 11.80
C VAL A 72 -6.97 21.08 10.62
N ASP A 73 -7.46 22.32 10.72
CA ASP A 73 -8.23 22.93 9.64
C ASP A 73 -7.40 23.06 8.36
N GLY A 74 -8.06 22.91 7.21
CA GLY A 74 -7.43 22.91 5.89
C GLY A 74 -6.55 21.70 5.55
N LEU A 75 -6.01 20.96 6.53
CA LEU A 75 -5.04 19.87 6.32
C LEU A 75 -5.59 18.74 5.43
N TYR A 76 -6.84 18.32 5.65
CA TYR A 76 -7.49 17.25 4.86
C TYR A 76 -7.37 17.48 3.35
N SER A 77 -7.50 18.74 2.91
CA SER A 77 -7.46 19.10 1.49
C SER A 77 -6.06 19.07 0.87
N LYS A 78 -5.02 18.91 1.70
CA LYS A 78 -3.61 18.94 1.31
C LYS A 78 -2.96 17.55 1.28
N LEU A 79 -3.63 16.53 1.81
CA LEU A 79 -3.14 15.16 1.87
C LEU A 79 -3.72 14.31 0.73
N GLY A 80 -2.87 13.53 0.07
CA GLY A 80 -3.22 12.62 -1.03
C GLY A 80 -3.38 11.15 -0.60
N GLU A 81 -3.70 10.27 -1.55
CA GLU A 81 -3.93 8.84 -1.28
C GLU A 81 -2.63 8.04 -1.04
N TYR A 82 -1.48 8.64 -1.34
CA TYR A 82 -0.16 7.97 -1.34
C TYR A 82 0.86 8.71 -0.47
N GLU A 83 0.41 9.43 0.56
CA GLU A 83 1.30 10.10 1.51
C GLU A 83 2.18 9.09 2.25
N ASN A 84 3.42 9.50 2.56
CA ASN A 84 4.36 8.68 3.29
C ASN A 84 3.98 8.60 4.78
N LEU A 85 3.85 7.40 5.35
CA LEU A 85 3.44 7.24 6.75
C LEU A 85 4.49 7.74 7.75
N ASP A 86 5.78 7.73 7.40
CA ASP A 86 6.84 8.33 8.22
C ASP A 86 6.71 9.86 8.25
N GLU A 87 6.41 10.49 7.10
CA GLU A 87 6.18 11.93 7.02
C GLU A 87 4.90 12.34 7.76
N LEU A 88 3.81 11.59 7.61
CA LEU A 88 2.58 11.80 8.38
C LEU A 88 2.84 11.67 9.88
N ASN A 89 3.61 10.66 10.29
CA ASN A 89 3.95 10.48 11.69
C ASN A 89 4.84 11.61 12.22
N TYR A 90 5.77 12.09 11.40
CA TYR A 90 6.63 13.21 11.74
C TYR A 90 5.85 14.51 11.90
N LEU A 91 4.97 14.84 10.93
CA LEU A 91 4.07 15.99 11.03
C LEU A 91 3.19 15.91 12.27
N ALA A 92 2.56 14.76 12.52
CA ALA A 92 1.69 14.60 13.68
C ALA A 92 2.44 14.77 14.99
N SER A 93 3.67 14.25 15.09
CA SER A 93 4.51 14.44 16.28
C SER A 93 4.84 15.91 16.52
N LYS A 94 5.18 16.65 15.46
CA LYS A 94 5.41 18.11 15.54
C LYS A 94 4.17 18.85 16.03
N LEU A 95 3.00 18.51 15.50
CA LEU A 95 1.74 19.13 15.90
C LEU A 95 1.33 18.80 17.34
N ASP A 96 1.60 17.58 17.80
CA ASP A 96 1.30 17.13 19.17
C ASP A 96 2.17 17.84 20.22
N GLU A 97 3.40 18.20 19.85
CA GLU A 97 4.34 18.91 20.73
C GLU A 97 4.12 20.43 20.80
N MET A 98 3.34 21.01 19.89
CA MET A 98 3.09 22.46 19.83
C MET A 98 2.28 22.96 21.02
N SER A 99 2.68 24.11 21.56
CA SER A 99 1.85 24.91 22.44
C SER A 99 0.65 25.54 21.70
N GLU A 100 -0.36 26.02 22.44
CA GLU A 100 -1.52 26.71 21.86
C GLU A 100 -1.11 27.92 20.99
N SER A 101 -0.05 28.64 21.40
CA SER A 101 0.47 29.79 20.66
C SER A 101 1.14 29.37 19.34
N GLU A 102 1.96 28.32 19.37
CA GLU A 102 2.63 27.77 18.18
C GLU A 102 1.60 27.19 17.21
N TYR A 103 0.58 26.50 17.73
CA TYR A 103 -0.51 25.98 16.91
C TYR A 103 -1.31 27.09 16.23
N ALA A 104 -1.58 28.20 16.93
CA ALA A 104 -2.23 29.36 16.32
C ALA A 104 -1.38 29.97 15.20
N GLN A 105 -0.06 30.06 15.38
CA GLN A 105 0.87 30.50 14.32
C GLN A 105 0.88 29.52 13.14
N PHE A 106 0.86 28.22 13.41
CA PHE A 106 0.80 27.18 12.36
C PHE A 106 -0.50 27.28 11.56
N GLN A 107 -1.66 27.40 12.23
CA GLN A 107 -2.97 27.59 11.59
C GLN A 107 -3.03 28.86 10.76
N ALA A 108 -2.45 29.96 11.28
CA ALA A 108 -2.33 31.20 10.53
C ALA A 108 -1.51 31.02 9.24
N GLY A 109 -0.36 30.34 9.32
CA GLY A 109 0.45 30.01 8.14
C GLY A 109 -0.28 29.11 7.14
N MET A 110 -1.04 28.13 7.64
CA MET A 110 -1.89 27.24 6.82
C MET A 110 -2.98 28.02 6.05
N GLU A 111 -3.62 28.99 6.69
CA GLU A 111 -4.67 29.82 6.08
C GLU A 111 -4.09 30.82 5.07
N MET A 112 -2.92 31.40 5.35
CA MET A 112 -2.20 32.26 4.39
C MET A 112 -1.76 31.47 3.14
N GLY A 113 -1.36 30.21 3.31
CA GLY A 113 -1.21 29.23 2.23
C GLY A 113 0.06 29.35 1.38
N ASP A 114 1.01 30.20 1.75
CA ASP A 114 2.24 30.44 0.99
C ASP A 114 3.24 29.26 1.02
N HIS A 115 3.07 28.33 1.97
CA HIS A 115 3.95 27.17 2.20
C HIS A 115 3.15 25.89 2.56
N CYS A 116 2.09 25.61 1.81
CA CYS A 116 1.17 24.50 2.11
C CYS A 116 0.75 23.71 0.85
N GLY A 117 1.63 23.61 -0.15
CA GLY A 117 1.40 22.90 -1.40
C GLY A 117 1.69 21.39 -1.34
N SER A 118 2.46 20.94 -0.36
CA SER A 118 2.84 19.54 -0.16
C SER A 118 3.05 19.23 1.33
N LEU A 119 3.09 17.94 1.68
CA LEU A 119 3.38 17.50 3.04
C LEU A 119 4.76 17.99 3.51
N GLN A 120 5.76 18.00 2.62
CA GLN A 120 7.07 18.58 2.88
C GLN A 120 6.99 20.06 3.27
N GLU A 121 6.25 20.89 2.53
CA GLU A 121 6.11 22.31 2.85
C GLU A 121 5.40 22.52 4.19
N ILE A 122 4.37 21.73 4.48
CA ILE A 122 3.63 21.77 5.75
C ILE A 122 4.54 21.37 6.93
N ILE A 123 5.38 20.34 6.76
CA ILE A 123 6.39 19.98 7.77
C ILE A 123 7.36 21.14 7.99
N ASN A 124 7.85 21.77 6.93
CA ASN A 124 8.72 22.95 7.07
C ASN A 124 8.02 24.12 7.74
N LEU A 125 6.72 24.32 7.51
CA LEU A 125 5.95 25.35 8.20
C LEU A 125 5.99 25.17 9.72
N THR A 126 5.98 23.92 10.22
CA THR A 126 6.10 23.65 11.67
C THR A 126 7.40 24.17 12.29
N GLU A 127 8.45 24.39 11.48
CA GLU A 127 9.76 24.90 11.91
C GLU A 127 9.95 26.40 11.62
N ASN A 128 9.01 27.04 10.93
CA ASN A 128 9.10 28.45 10.50
C ASN A 128 7.94 29.28 11.07
N LEU A 129 7.47 28.94 12.27
CA LEU A 129 6.36 29.64 12.93
C LEU A 129 6.69 31.10 13.28
N ASP A 130 7.98 31.42 13.42
CA ASP A 130 8.51 32.77 13.62
C ASP A 130 8.32 33.71 12.42
N CYS A 131 7.99 33.16 11.23
CA CYS A 131 7.57 33.95 10.08
C CYS A 131 6.20 34.62 10.28
N TYR A 132 5.42 34.17 11.28
CA TYR A 132 4.04 34.61 11.51
C TYR A 132 3.87 35.14 12.93
N GLU A 133 3.46 36.40 13.07
CA GLU A 133 3.01 36.93 14.36
C GLU A 133 1.49 37.08 14.37
N VAL A 134 0.86 36.44 15.35
CA VAL A 134 -0.60 36.38 15.50
C VAL A 134 -1.04 37.30 16.64
N TYR A 135 -2.05 38.12 16.38
CA TYR A 135 -2.73 38.97 17.35
C TYR A 135 -4.19 38.50 17.50
N PRO A 136 -4.46 37.59 18.47
CA PRO A 136 -5.74 36.89 18.54
C PRO A 136 -6.94 37.78 18.82
N ASP A 137 -6.75 38.90 19.53
CA ASP A 137 -7.81 39.81 19.96
C ASP A 137 -8.17 40.87 18.90
N ILE A 138 -7.51 40.86 17.74
CA ILE A 138 -7.73 41.84 16.66
C ILE A 138 -8.51 41.16 15.54
N HIS A 139 -9.75 41.61 15.30
CA HIS A 139 -10.66 40.95 14.35
C HIS A 139 -11.08 41.82 13.16
N ASP A 140 -10.85 43.12 13.22
CA ASP A 140 -11.09 44.03 12.11
C ASP A 140 -10.09 45.21 12.08
N TYR A 141 -10.21 46.06 11.05
CA TYR A 141 -9.32 47.20 10.88
C TYR A 141 -9.51 48.29 11.96
N ASP A 142 -10.69 48.41 12.59
CA ASP A 142 -10.89 49.36 13.71
C ASP A 142 -10.11 48.88 14.94
N ASP A 143 -10.22 47.59 15.28
CA ASP A 143 -9.45 46.95 16.35
C ASP A 143 -7.93 47.14 16.13
N LEU A 144 -7.45 46.87 14.90
CA LEU A 144 -6.05 47.01 14.55
C LEU A 144 -5.57 48.47 14.68
N GLY A 145 -6.37 49.41 14.17
CA GLY A 145 -6.06 50.84 14.26
C GLY A 145 -5.99 51.32 15.71
N ARG A 146 -6.90 50.86 16.57
CA ARG A 146 -6.88 51.14 18.01
C ARG A 146 -5.67 50.54 18.69
N TYR A 147 -5.36 49.28 18.41
CA TYR A 147 -4.21 48.60 18.98
C TYR A 147 -2.90 49.38 18.72
N TYR A 148 -2.68 49.82 17.48
CA TYR A 148 -1.47 50.57 17.13
C TYR A 148 -1.41 51.95 17.82
N ILE A 149 -2.52 52.70 17.84
CA ILE A 149 -2.54 54.06 18.38
C ILE A 149 -2.58 54.08 19.91
N GLU A 150 -3.39 53.22 20.53
CA GLU A 150 -3.71 53.28 21.96
C GLU A 150 -2.83 52.36 22.80
N GLU A 151 -2.52 51.15 22.31
CA GLU A 151 -1.75 50.15 23.06
C GLU A 151 -0.24 50.21 22.73
N LEU A 152 0.13 50.30 21.45
CA LEU A 152 1.53 50.45 21.03
C LEU A 152 2.03 51.90 21.10
N ASP A 153 1.13 52.86 21.29
CA ASP A 153 1.43 54.30 21.44
C ASP A 153 2.32 54.84 20.31
N VAL A 154 2.10 54.36 19.07
CA VAL A 154 2.86 54.79 17.89
C VAL A 154 2.64 56.27 17.57
N MET A 155 1.53 56.83 18.06
CA MET A 155 1.18 58.25 17.93
C MET A 155 0.53 58.77 19.21
N GLN A 156 1.08 59.85 19.76
CA GLN A 156 0.49 60.57 20.89
C GLN A 156 -0.75 61.37 20.46
N VAL A 157 -1.94 60.83 20.72
CA VAL A 157 -3.21 61.48 20.41
C VAL A 157 -3.77 62.15 21.68
N PRO A 158 -4.01 63.47 21.69
CA PRO A 158 -4.70 64.13 22.80
C PRO A 158 -6.11 63.54 23.03
N GLU A 159 -6.50 63.30 24.28
CA GLU A 159 -7.77 62.65 24.67
C GLU A 159 -9.01 63.26 23.96
N HIS A 160 -9.04 64.58 23.80
CA HIS A 160 -10.15 65.27 23.13
C HIS A 160 -10.25 65.05 21.61
N LEU A 161 -9.23 64.45 20.98
CA LEU A 161 -9.17 64.14 19.56
C LEU A 161 -9.36 62.64 19.27
N GLN A 162 -9.28 61.75 20.26
CA GLN A 162 -9.39 60.29 20.08
C GLN A 162 -10.69 59.91 19.33
N ASN A 163 -11.83 60.46 19.75
CA ASN A 163 -13.13 60.19 19.10
C ASN A 163 -13.29 60.78 17.69
N TYR A 164 -12.29 61.48 17.16
CA TYR A 164 -12.29 62.04 15.80
C TYR A 164 -11.30 61.34 14.86
N ILE A 165 -10.57 60.34 15.36
CA ILE A 165 -9.68 59.51 14.53
C ILE A 165 -10.51 58.45 13.81
N ASP A 166 -10.19 58.24 12.54
CA ASP A 166 -10.71 57.15 11.73
C ASP A 166 -9.77 55.94 11.88
N TYR A 167 -10.00 55.15 12.93
CA TYR A 167 -9.15 54.01 13.29
C TYR A 167 -9.23 52.91 12.24
N GLU A 168 -10.42 52.65 11.68
CA GLU A 168 -10.61 51.68 10.59
C GLU A 168 -9.75 52.03 9.36
N ALA A 169 -9.74 53.29 8.93
CA ALA A 169 -8.90 53.72 7.82
C ALA A 169 -7.40 53.56 8.13
N TYR A 170 -6.99 53.90 9.35
CA TYR A 170 -5.60 53.74 9.77
C TYR A 170 -5.17 52.27 9.85
N GLY A 171 -5.96 51.40 10.47
CA GLY A 171 -5.67 49.97 10.56
C GLY A 171 -5.61 49.31 9.19
N ARG A 172 -6.43 49.76 8.23
CA ARG A 172 -6.34 49.29 6.84
C ARG A 172 -5.00 49.65 6.19
N ASP A 173 -4.49 50.86 6.42
CA ASP A 173 -3.18 51.27 5.91
C ASP A 173 -2.05 50.48 6.59
N VAL A 174 -2.13 50.25 7.91
CA VAL A 174 -1.18 49.38 8.66
C VAL A 174 -1.13 47.97 8.08
N ALA A 175 -2.29 47.34 7.88
CA ALA A 175 -2.35 45.99 7.31
C ALA A 175 -1.73 45.90 5.90
N LEU A 176 -1.92 46.94 5.08
CA LEU A 176 -1.30 47.01 3.76
C LEU A 176 0.22 47.21 3.83
N GLU A 177 0.72 47.99 4.78
CA GLU A 177 2.16 48.26 4.94
C GLU A 177 2.92 47.04 5.47
N GLU A 178 2.30 46.25 6.35
CA GLU A 178 2.91 45.08 7.00
C GLU A 178 2.57 43.75 6.33
N ASN A 179 1.88 43.78 5.18
CA ASN A 179 1.39 42.58 4.50
C ASN A 179 0.54 41.67 5.41
N GLY A 180 -0.24 42.28 6.32
CA GLY A 180 -1.05 41.56 7.29
C GLY A 180 -2.42 41.14 6.75
N THR A 181 -2.96 40.07 7.32
CA THR A 181 -4.23 39.46 6.92
C THR A 181 -5.04 39.05 8.15
N PHE A 182 -6.37 39.12 8.07
CA PHE A 182 -7.26 38.56 9.08
C PHE A 182 -7.54 37.10 8.77
N THR A 183 -7.33 36.25 9.78
CA THR A 183 -7.56 34.81 9.75
C THR A 183 -8.55 34.43 10.84
N ASP A 184 -8.96 33.16 10.90
CA ASP A 184 -9.76 32.66 12.02
C ASP A 184 -9.00 32.70 13.37
N GLN A 185 -7.67 32.90 13.33
CA GLN A 185 -6.79 33.07 14.50
C GLN A 185 -6.66 34.53 14.96
N GLY A 186 -7.24 35.51 14.25
CA GLY A 186 -7.07 36.94 14.51
C GLY A 186 -6.29 37.66 13.40
N TYR A 187 -5.65 38.78 13.72
CA TYR A 187 -4.81 39.49 12.76
C TYR A 187 -3.42 38.86 12.73
N VAL A 188 -2.94 38.52 11.55
CA VAL A 188 -1.64 37.88 11.32
C VAL A 188 -0.79 38.82 10.48
N ARG A 189 0.46 39.04 10.91
CA ARG A 189 1.46 39.73 10.10
C ARG A 189 2.60 38.79 9.74
N ASP A 190 3.06 38.93 8.50
CA ASP A 190 4.34 38.39 8.04
C ASP A 190 5.46 39.18 8.73
N THR A 191 6.36 38.48 9.43
CA THR A 191 7.47 39.15 10.14
C THR A 191 8.54 39.66 9.19
N GLY A 192 8.54 39.19 7.94
CA GLY A 192 9.59 39.42 6.95
C GLY A 192 10.83 38.54 7.18
N ASP A 193 10.77 37.60 8.12
CA ASP A 193 11.82 36.61 8.32
C ASP A 193 11.87 35.64 7.14
N SER A 194 13.04 35.01 6.96
CA SER A 194 13.24 34.10 5.84
C SER A 194 12.67 32.73 6.18
N PHE A 195 11.78 32.21 5.33
CA PHE A 195 11.37 30.82 5.40
C PHE A 195 12.53 29.90 4.99
N HIS A 196 12.87 28.93 5.83
CA HIS A 196 13.96 27.99 5.62
C HIS A 196 13.42 26.57 5.41
N GLU A 197 13.99 25.87 4.43
CA GLU A 197 13.75 24.44 4.24
C GLU A 197 14.66 23.64 5.19
N TYR A 198 14.06 23.07 6.23
CA TYR A 198 14.70 22.17 7.19
C TYR A 198 14.50 20.70 6.81
N TYR A 199 13.40 20.38 6.13
CA TYR A 199 13.05 19.06 5.64
C TYR A 199 12.97 19.04 4.12
N ASP A 200 13.72 18.13 3.50
CA ASP A 200 13.93 18.02 2.06
C ASP A 200 12.97 17.06 1.34
N GLY A 201 12.01 16.46 2.07
CA GLY A 201 11.08 15.47 1.52
C GLY A 201 11.68 14.06 1.40
N GLU A 202 12.92 13.87 1.87
CA GLU A 202 13.57 12.56 1.85
C GLU A 202 13.37 11.86 3.20
N ARG A 203 13.02 10.58 3.17
CA ARG A 203 12.81 9.76 4.38
C ARG A 203 14.03 9.79 5.31
N GLY A 204 15.24 9.83 4.74
CA GLY A 204 16.51 9.84 5.48
C GLY A 204 16.70 11.07 6.37
N SER A 205 15.99 12.16 6.12
CA SER A 205 16.04 13.40 6.90
C SER A 205 15.07 13.39 8.09
N ILE A 206 14.11 12.46 8.12
CA ILE A 206 13.20 12.26 9.26
C ILE A 206 13.99 11.60 10.40
N PRO A 207 13.96 12.11 11.65
CA PRO A 207 14.61 11.44 12.77
C PRO A 207 14.07 10.02 13.02
N ASP A 208 14.95 9.08 13.41
CA ASP A 208 14.62 7.65 13.54
C ASP A 208 13.42 7.37 14.45
N GLU A 209 13.23 8.17 15.50
CA GLU A 209 12.12 8.04 16.45
C GLU A 209 10.73 8.24 15.83
N TYR A 210 10.65 8.96 14.70
CA TYR A 210 9.40 9.20 13.99
C TYR A 210 9.20 8.27 12.78
N ARG A 211 10.19 7.42 12.44
CA ARG A 211 10.08 6.47 11.33
C ARG A 211 9.33 5.21 11.76
N VAL A 212 8.08 5.10 11.33
CA VAL A 212 7.16 4.01 11.66
C VAL A 212 7.20 2.87 10.63
N MET A 213 7.75 3.09 9.44
CA MET A 213 7.86 2.10 8.36
C MET A 213 9.14 1.25 8.41
N THR A 214 9.90 1.32 9.51
CA THR A 214 11.19 0.63 9.69
C THR A 214 11.13 -0.90 9.63
N PHE A 215 9.95 -1.50 9.78
CA PHE A 215 9.78 -2.95 9.65
C PHE A 215 9.65 -3.43 8.19
N GLN A 216 9.52 -2.52 7.21
CA GLN A 216 9.59 -2.84 5.78
C GLN A 216 11.03 -2.76 5.25
N ASP A 217 11.96 -2.21 6.03
CA ASP A 217 13.38 -2.32 5.75
C ASP A 217 13.80 -3.78 6.02
N ASP A 218 13.43 -4.68 5.11
CA ASP A 218 14.13 -5.93 4.94
C ASP A 218 15.62 -5.57 4.91
N LEU A 219 16.39 -6.05 5.90
CA LEU A 219 17.85 -5.97 5.81
C LEU A 219 18.25 -6.40 4.39
N PRO A 220 19.05 -5.60 3.68
CA PRO A 220 19.50 -5.96 2.34
C PRO A 220 20.00 -7.41 2.35
N GLU A 221 19.71 -8.18 1.29
CA GLU A 221 20.10 -9.60 1.23
C GLU A 221 21.61 -9.78 1.51
N GLU A 222 22.41 -8.79 1.13
CA GLU A 222 23.84 -8.68 1.46
C GLU A 222 24.11 -8.57 2.97
N GLU A 223 23.40 -7.70 3.69
CA GLU A 223 23.54 -7.55 5.15
C GLU A 223 22.98 -8.76 5.91
N LYS A 224 21.86 -9.35 5.45
CA LYS A 224 21.33 -10.62 5.98
C LYS A 224 22.34 -11.75 5.81
N SER A 225 22.96 -11.83 4.63
CA SER A 225 23.98 -12.83 4.31
C SER A 225 25.23 -12.67 5.17
N GLU A 226 25.73 -11.44 5.36
CA GLU A 226 26.90 -11.19 6.21
C GLU A 226 26.62 -11.58 7.66
N TRP A 227 25.47 -11.16 8.20
CA TRP A 227 25.09 -11.48 9.58
C TRP A 227 24.87 -12.98 9.78
N ALA A 228 24.19 -13.66 8.85
CA ALA A 228 24.01 -15.12 8.89
C ALA A 228 25.36 -15.85 8.82
N MET A 229 26.33 -15.34 8.06
CA MET A 229 27.66 -15.92 7.95
C MET A 229 28.45 -15.78 9.27
N ASP A 230 28.35 -14.64 9.94
CA ASP A 230 28.97 -14.41 11.25
C ASP A 230 28.39 -15.34 12.31
N ILE A 231 27.05 -15.44 12.39
CA ILE A 231 26.37 -16.38 13.31
C ILE A 231 26.79 -17.82 13.00
N ALA A 232 26.82 -18.21 11.72
CA ALA A 232 27.22 -19.57 11.33
C ALA A 232 28.68 -19.89 11.72
N PHE A 233 29.58 -18.92 11.63
CA PHE A 233 30.97 -19.09 12.04
C PHE A 233 31.09 -19.31 13.55
N ASP A 234 30.47 -18.42 14.34
CA ASP A 234 30.50 -18.47 15.80
C ASP A 234 29.82 -19.75 16.32
N MET A 235 28.74 -20.18 15.68
CA MET A 235 28.03 -21.41 16.04
C MET A 235 28.81 -22.69 15.73
N ASP A 236 29.42 -22.81 14.54
CA ASP A 236 30.23 -24.00 14.22
C ASP A 236 31.41 -24.12 15.19
N GLU A 237 32.08 -23.00 15.49
CA GLU A 237 33.16 -22.98 16.47
C GLU A 237 32.68 -23.42 17.85
N PHE A 238 31.54 -22.91 18.32
CA PHE A 238 30.94 -23.30 19.60
C PHE A 238 30.59 -24.79 19.63
N PHE A 239 29.95 -25.32 18.59
CA PHE A 239 29.57 -26.74 18.53
C PHE A 239 30.78 -27.66 18.49
N ARG A 240 31.86 -27.32 17.76
CA ARG A 240 33.09 -28.14 17.76
C ARG A 240 33.78 -28.19 19.12
N GLN A 241 33.72 -27.09 19.88
CA GLN A 241 34.32 -27.02 21.21
C GLN A 241 33.52 -27.76 22.28
N ASN A 242 32.19 -27.75 22.17
CA ASN A 242 31.29 -28.22 23.23
C ASN A 242 30.57 -29.54 22.92
N ASP A 243 30.61 -30.01 21.67
CA ASP A 243 30.07 -31.29 21.22
C ASP A 243 31.11 -32.10 20.42
N PRO A 244 31.83 -33.03 21.08
CA PRO A 244 32.79 -33.91 20.41
C PRO A 244 32.18 -34.82 19.36
N GLN A 245 30.86 -35.10 19.43
CA GLN A 245 30.16 -35.92 18.45
C GLN A 245 29.89 -35.12 17.18
N TYR A 246 29.48 -33.86 17.31
CA TYR A 246 29.35 -32.94 16.18
C TYR A 246 30.67 -32.77 15.41
N ALA A 247 31.79 -32.58 16.12
CA ALA A 247 33.10 -32.47 15.46
C ALA A 247 33.50 -33.73 14.67
N ALA A 248 33.01 -34.90 15.07
CA ALA A 248 33.25 -36.16 14.37
C ALA A 248 32.32 -36.37 13.17
N GLU A 249 31.08 -35.90 13.25
CA GLU A 249 30.07 -35.98 12.18
C GLU A 249 30.32 -34.93 11.07
N HIS A 250 30.94 -33.79 11.42
CA HIS A 250 31.26 -32.71 10.50
C HIS A 250 32.79 -32.48 10.39
N PRO A 251 33.56 -33.38 9.73
CA PRO A 251 35.02 -33.28 9.62
C PRO A 251 35.49 -32.13 8.71
N GLU A 252 34.64 -31.63 7.81
CA GLU A 252 34.94 -30.50 6.94
C GLU A 252 34.34 -29.21 7.53
N GLU A 253 35.20 -28.32 8.03
CA GLU A 253 34.79 -27.07 8.71
C GLU A 253 33.95 -26.15 7.81
N GLN A 254 34.35 -26.01 6.54
CA GLN A 254 33.65 -25.13 5.62
C GLN A 254 32.22 -25.62 5.31
N ALA A 255 32.04 -26.93 5.13
CA ALA A 255 30.74 -27.51 4.83
C ALA A 255 29.76 -27.39 6.01
N ALA A 256 30.25 -27.50 7.24
CA ALA A 256 29.43 -27.36 8.45
C ALA A 256 28.94 -25.91 8.66
N LYS A 257 29.81 -24.94 8.39
CA LYS A 257 29.45 -23.50 8.41
C LYS A 257 28.43 -23.18 7.33
N GLU A 258 28.63 -23.71 6.13
CA GLU A 258 27.70 -23.55 5.01
C GLU A 258 26.33 -24.15 5.33
N GLU A 259 26.26 -25.31 6.00
CA GLU A 259 25.00 -25.92 6.44
C GLU A 259 24.25 -25.06 7.47
N ILE A 260 24.95 -24.49 8.46
CA ILE A 260 24.32 -23.58 9.44
C ILE A 260 23.84 -22.30 8.75
N TYR A 261 24.66 -21.72 7.87
CA TYR A 261 24.31 -20.54 7.07
C TYR A 261 23.05 -20.78 6.22
N GLU A 262 22.99 -21.89 5.49
CA GLU A 262 21.82 -22.25 4.66
C GLU A 262 20.56 -22.48 5.50
N ASN A 263 20.70 -22.99 6.74
CA ASN A 263 19.59 -23.12 7.67
C ASN A 263 19.10 -21.76 8.17
N LEU A 264 20.00 -20.84 8.52
CA LEU A 264 19.66 -19.47 8.92
C LEU A 264 18.96 -18.71 7.78
N MET A 265 19.53 -18.75 6.57
CA MET A 265 18.96 -18.08 5.39
C MET A 265 17.63 -18.69 4.95
N ALA A 266 17.40 -19.98 5.21
CA ALA A 266 16.13 -20.65 4.92
C ALA A 266 15.09 -20.51 6.04
N GLY A 267 15.40 -19.84 7.15
CA GLY A 267 14.51 -19.73 8.31
C GLY A 267 14.28 -21.06 9.04
N ARG A 268 15.26 -21.99 8.98
CA ARG A 268 15.25 -23.29 9.67
C ARG A 268 16.11 -23.19 10.94
N ILE A 269 15.61 -22.48 11.94
CA ILE A 269 16.39 -22.02 13.10
C ILE A 269 16.07 -22.84 14.36
N SER A 270 14.89 -23.47 14.49
CA SER A 270 14.50 -24.19 15.71
C SER A 270 15.47 -25.30 16.12
N ALA A 271 16.00 -26.05 15.15
CA ALA A 271 16.97 -27.13 15.43
C ALA A 271 18.30 -26.58 16.00
N LEU A 272 18.67 -25.36 15.62
CA LEU A 272 19.86 -24.67 16.11
C LEU A 272 19.66 -24.22 17.56
N ASP A 273 18.49 -23.65 17.88
CA ASP A 273 18.13 -23.26 19.24
C ASP A 273 18.05 -24.45 20.19
N GLU A 274 17.40 -25.53 19.76
CA GLU A 274 17.31 -26.76 20.57
C GLU A 274 18.71 -27.31 20.90
N LYS A 275 19.63 -27.24 19.95
CA LYS A 275 21.01 -27.70 20.13
C LYS A 275 21.80 -26.77 21.06
N LEU A 276 21.66 -25.46 20.94
CA LEU A 276 22.28 -24.50 21.86
C LEU A 276 21.76 -24.70 23.29
N ALA A 277 20.44 -24.85 23.45
CA ALA A 277 19.81 -25.13 24.74
C ALA A 277 20.28 -26.48 25.33
N ALA A 278 20.41 -27.52 24.51
CA ALA A 278 20.94 -28.82 24.93
C ALA A 278 22.40 -28.76 25.41
N LEU A 279 23.19 -27.85 24.85
CA LEU A 279 24.57 -27.56 25.29
C LEU A 279 24.64 -26.57 26.47
N GLY A 280 23.48 -26.18 27.02
CA GLY A 280 23.38 -25.37 28.23
C GLY A 280 23.45 -23.86 28.02
N GLN A 281 23.32 -23.39 26.77
CA GLN A 281 23.17 -21.95 26.48
C GLN A 281 21.76 -21.47 26.88
N THR A 282 21.70 -20.20 27.28
CA THR A 282 20.48 -19.50 27.70
C THR A 282 20.35 -18.19 26.93
N GLN A 283 19.18 -17.52 27.01
CA GLN A 283 18.95 -16.26 26.29
C GLN A 283 19.91 -15.12 26.70
N GLU A 284 20.56 -15.24 27.85
CA GLU A 284 21.58 -14.27 28.31
C GLU A 284 22.94 -14.47 27.65
N ASP A 285 23.14 -15.59 26.95
CA ASP A 285 24.37 -15.90 26.23
C ASP A 285 24.35 -15.31 24.81
N TYR A 286 25.54 -15.03 24.28
CA TYR A 286 25.71 -14.33 23.01
C TYR A 286 24.98 -15.00 21.83
N LEU A 287 25.17 -16.31 21.61
CA LEU A 287 24.63 -17.01 20.43
C LEU A 287 23.08 -17.02 20.39
N PRO A 288 22.36 -17.44 21.45
CA PRO A 288 20.90 -17.33 21.49
C PRO A 288 20.40 -15.89 21.34
N SER A 289 21.13 -14.91 21.89
CA SER A 289 20.74 -13.51 21.78
C SER A 289 20.86 -12.96 20.36
N GLU A 290 21.90 -13.35 19.61
CA GLU A 290 22.10 -12.95 18.21
C GLU A 290 21.10 -13.67 17.28
N ILE A 291 20.80 -14.94 17.54
CA ILE A 291 19.75 -15.67 16.81
C ILE A 291 18.39 -15.00 16.97
N GLU A 292 18.03 -14.57 18.18
CA GLU A 292 16.74 -13.91 18.41
C GLU A 292 16.65 -12.57 17.68
N LYS A 293 17.72 -11.77 17.73
CA LYS A 293 17.80 -10.53 16.94
C LYS A 293 17.69 -10.81 15.45
N PHE A 294 18.36 -11.86 14.96
CA PHE A 294 18.31 -12.27 13.56
C PHE A 294 16.90 -12.71 13.14
N LYS A 295 16.16 -13.45 13.99
CA LYS A 295 14.76 -13.83 13.76
C LYS A 295 13.84 -12.62 13.66
N ASP A 296 13.98 -11.67 14.59
CA ASP A 296 13.20 -10.42 14.59
C ASP A 296 13.44 -9.62 13.31
N ALA A 297 14.71 -9.55 12.89
CA ALA A 297 15.19 -8.86 11.71
C ALA A 297 14.78 -9.52 10.38
N THR A 298 14.65 -10.85 10.35
CA THR A 298 14.33 -11.62 9.13
C THR A 298 12.86 -12.01 9.03
N GLY A 299 12.05 -11.71 10.05
CA GLY A 299 10.62 -12.06 10.06
C GLY A 299 10.39 -13.56 10.18
N TYR A 300 11.18 -14.25 11.01
CA TYR A 300 11.08 -15.69 11.21
C TYR A 300 9.68 -16.14 11.64
N GLU A 301 9.20 -17.24 11.05
CA GLU A 301 7.97 -17.92 11.46
C GLU A 301 8.24 -19.42 11.65
N GLU A 302 7.71 -20.02 12.73
CA GLU A 302 7.93 -21.44 13.08
C GLU A 302 7.57 -22.43 11.95
N PHE A 303 6.71 -22.04 11.00
CA PHE A 303 6.37 -22.93 9.88
C PHE A 303 7.52 -23.07 8.86
N LEU A 304 8.52 -22.18 8.87
CA LEU A 304 9.68 -22.22 7.98
C LEU A 304 10.68 -23.32 8.36
N ASP A 305 10.63 -23.82 9.59
CA ASP A 305 11.44 -24.96 10.03
C ASP A 305 11.11 -26.28 9.32
N PHE A 306 9.95 -26.37 8.68
CA PHE A 306 9.52 -27.60 8.04
C PHE A 306 10.07 -27.72 6.62
N ASP A 307 10.90 -28.75 6.36
CA ASP A 307 11.39 -29.06 5.02
C ASP A 307 10.24 -29.61 4.13
N PRO A 308 9.87 -28.93 3.03
CA PRO A 308 8.82 -29.39 2.12
C PRO A 308 9.11 -30.76 1.48
N VAL A 309 10.37 -31.13 1.32
CA VAL A 309 10.83 -32.42 0.77
C VAL A 309 10.66 -33.53 1.81
N GLU A 310 10.94 -33.27 3.08
CA GLU A 310 10.69 -34.22 4.16
C GLU A 310 9.18 -34.44 4.40
N ILE A 311 8.38 -33.38 4.36
CA ILE A 311 6.91 -33.47 4.43
C ILE A 311 6.40 -34.35 3.28
N LYS A 312 6.90 -34.12 2.06
CA LYS A 312 6.52 -34.89 0.89
C LYS A 312 6.97 -36.35 0.96
N ALA A 313 8.16 -36.62 1.46
CA ALA A 313 8.68 -37.98 1.66
C ALA A 313 7.94 -38.73 2.79
N ALA A 314 7.49 -38.01 3.83
CA ALA A 314 6.69 -38.57 4.92
C ALA A 314 5.25 -38.93 4.47
N LEU A 315 4.66 -38.14 3.57
CA LEU A 315 3.37 -38.44 2.93
C LEU A 315 3.41 -39.66 2.01
N GLU A 316 4.59 -40.02 1.48
CA GLU A 316 4.78 -41.15 0.56
C GLU A 316 5.06 -42.49 1.30
N ASN A 317 5.18 -42.51 2.63
CA ASN A 317 5.59 -43.69 3.41
C ASN A 317 4.55 -44.12 4.47
N PRO A 318 3.76 -45.21 4.27
CA PRO A 318 2.57 -45.52 5.07
C PRO A 318 2.79 -46.05 6.51
N ASP A 319 4.03 -46.27 6.95
CA ASP A 319 4.33 -47.00 8.20
C ASP A 319 4.78 -46.12 9.38
N LYS A 320 4.78 -44.78 9.26
CA LYS A 320 5.10 -43.90 10.41
C LYS A 320 3.84 -43.55 11.20
N SER A 321 3.75 -44.04 12.43
CA SER A 321 2.69 -43.81 13.42
C SER A 321 2.49 -42.34 13.86
N ARG A 322 3.20 -41.39 13.26
CA ARG A 322 3.06 -39.94 13.50
C ARG A 322 2.04 -39.29 12.56
N ILE A 323 1.62 -40.02 11.51
CA ILE A 323 0.58 -39.58 10.56
C ILE A 323 -0.76 -39.41 11.26
N ASP A 324 -1.15 -40.30 12.18
CA ASP A 324 -2.45 -40.20 12.86
C ASP A 324 -2.55 -38.99 13.81
N GLU A 325 -1.44 -38.58 14.44
CA GLU A 325 -1.38 -37.37 15.27
C GLU A 325 -1.42 -36.09 14.44
N MET A 326 -0.70 -36.07 13.30
CA MET A 326 -0.73 -34.95 12.35
C MET A 326 -2.07 -34.82 11.63
N LEU A 327 -2.70 -35.95 11.26
CA LEU A 327 -4.04 -35.97 10.66
C LEU A 327 -5.08 -35.51 11.67
N ALA A 328 -4.97 -35.88 12.95
CA ALA A 328 -5.88 -35.42 13.99
C ALA A 328 -5.73 -33.91 14.28
N PHE A 329 -4.51 -33.36 14.19
CA PHE A 329 -4.26 -31.92 14.32
C PHE A 329 -4.78 -31.15 13.10
N ALA A 330 -4.50 -31.64 11.88
CA ALA A 330 -4.99 -31.07 10.64
C ALA A 330 -6.52 -31.17 10.52
N GLU A 331 -7.14 -32.29 10.90
CA GLU A 331 -8.61 -32.44 10.93
C GLU A 331 -9.26 -31.55 11.99
N LYS A 332 -8.56 -31.25 13.09
CA LYS A 332 -9.04 -30.30 14.11
C LYS A 332 -8.98 -28.86 13.59
N ALA A 333 -7.85 -28.47 12.98
CA ALA A 333 -7.69 -27.16 12.34
C ALA A 333 -8.66 -26.98 11.17
N GLU A 334 -8.83 -27.99 10.32
CA GLU A 334 -9.83 -27.99 9.24
C GLU A 334 -11.25 -27.97 9.77
N ARG A 335 -11.57 -28.64 10.89
CA ARG A 335 -12.92 -28.54 11.48
C ARG A 335 -13.21 -27.18 12.09
N GLU A 336 -12.21 -26.55 12.71
CA GLU A 336 -12.32 -25.18 13.23
C GLU A 336 -12.50 -24.19 12.07
N TYR A 337 -11.76 -24.36 10.96
CA TYR A 337 -11.89 -23.59 9.72
C TYR A 337 -13.21 -23.85 8.95
N MET A 338 -13.65 -25.11 8.85
CA MET A 338 -14.87 -25.51 8.14
C MET A 338 -16.15 -25.20 8.94
N ALA A 339 -16.07 -25.06 10.26
CA ALA A 339 -17.15 -24.52 11.07
C ALA A 339 -17.34 -23.02 10.84
N GLU A 340 -16.27 -22.32 10.47
CA GLU A 340 -16.26 -20.91 10.09
C GLU A 340 -16.72 -20.69 8.64
N ALA A 341 -16.35 -21.59 7.72
CA ALA A 341 -16.63 -21.48 6.29
C ALA A 341 -17.98 -22.06 5.81
N ALA A 342 -18.88 -22.49 6.70
CA ALA A 342 -20.15 -23.15 6.34
C ALA A 342 -21.25 -22.21 5.76
N GLY A 343 -20.86 -21.09 5.13
CA GLY A 343 -21.75 -20.07 4.57
C GLY A 343 -21.97 -20.09 3.06
N TYR A 344 -21.07 -20.65 2.24
CA TYR A 344 -21.18 -20.54 0.77
C TYR A 344 -20.78 -21.82 0.03
N VAL A 345 -21.73 -22.41 -0.68
CA VAL A 345 -21.55 -23.60 -1.54
C VAL A 345 -21.53 -23.17 -3.00
N GLN A 346 -20.56 -23.66 -3.80
CA GLN A 346 -20.78 -24.31 -5.11
C GLN A 346 -19.60 -25.23 -5.48
N THR A 347 -19.88 -26.27 -6.29
CA THR A 347 -19.07 -27.49 -6.43
C THR A 347 -18.28 -27.62 -7.75
N PRO A 348 -17.19 -28.42 -7.80
CA PRO A 348 -16.24 -28.56 -8.93
C PRO A 348 -16.77 -29.09 -10.28
N ALA A 349 -18.05 -29.45 -10.36
CA ALA A 349 -18.64 -30.02 -11.57
C ALA A 349 -18.85 -28.99 -12.69
N ASP A 350 -18.93 -27.70 -12.36
CA ASP A 350 -19.24 -26.62 -13.31
C ASP A 350 -18.03 -26.16 -14.15
N ILE A 351 -16.80 -26.56 -13.78
CA ILE A 351 -15.56 -26.11 -14.45
C ILE A 351 -15.23 -26.95 -15.70
N ALA A 352 -15.73 -28.18 -15.79
CA ALA A 352 -15.26 -29.14 -16.79
C ALA A 352 -15.87 -28.99 -18.20
N GLU A 353 -16.91 -28.18 -18.40
CA GLU A 353 -17.67 -28.17 -19.67
C GLU A 353 -17.32 -27.01 -20.64
N GLN A 354 -16.41 -26.10 -20.28
CA GLN A 354 -16.15 -24.89 -21.09
C GLN A 354 -14.95 -24.94 -22.05
N VAL A 355 -14.17 -26.02 -22.08
CA VAL A 355 -12.96 -26.10 -22.91
C VAL A 355 -13.18 -26.96 -24.14
N GLN A 356 -13.86 -26.43 -25.17
CA GLN A 356 -13.67 -26.85 -26.57
C GLN A 356 -14.52 -25.98 -27.52
N THR A 357 -13.84 -25.13 -28.31
CA THR A 357 -14.18 -24.60 -29.67
C THR A 357 -13.99 -23.08 -29.88
N VAL A 358 -12.78 -22.53 -29.70
CA VAL A 358 -12.41 -21.19 -30.21
C VAL A 358 -10.99 -21.25 -30.83
N PRO A 359 -10.71 -20.55 -31.95
CA PRO A 359 -9.40 -20.58 -32.63
C PRO A 359 -8.25 -20.03 -31.78
N ARG A 360 -7.04 -20.48 -32.11
CA ARG A 360 -5.77 -20.26 -31.40
C ARG A 360 -5.27 -18.82 -31.58
N ASP A 361 -4.73 -18.26 -30.50
CA ASP A 361 -4.01 -16.98 -30.36
C ASP A 361 -4.63 -15.79 -31.14
N THR A 362 -5.62 -15.12 -30.53
CA THR A 362 -6.38 -14.03 -31.17
C THR A 362 -6.57 -12.85 -30.23
N PHE A 363 -6.69 -11.63 -30.79
CA PHE A 363 -7.22 -10.48 -30.06
C PHE A 363 -8.55 -10.03 -30.66
N SER A 364 -9.43 -9.49 -29.81
CA SER A 364 -10.74 -8.99 -30.17
C SER A 364 -10.97 -7.61 -29.59
N ILE A 365 -11.53 -6.69 -30.38
CA ILE A 365 -11.82 -5.32 -30.00
C ILE A 365 -13.33 -5.16 -29.84
N TYR A 366 -13.75 -4.66 -28.68
CA TYR A 366 -15.13 -4.37 -28.34
C TYR A 366 -15.31 -2.88 -28.11
N GLN A 367 -16.30 -2.29 -28.78
CA GLN A 367 -16.62 -0.86 -28.67
C GLN A 367 -18.03 -0.65 -28.13
N LEU A 368 -18.26 0.48 -27.48
CA LEU A 368 -19.57 0.83 -26.93
C LEU A 368 -20.59 1.03 -28.05
N LYS A 369 -21.76 0.39 -27.92
CA LYS A 369 -22.86 0.56 -28.89
C LYS A 369 -23.33 2.01 -28.93
N PRO A 370 -23.70 2.54 -30.12
CA PRO A 370 -24.28 3.87 -30.21
C PRO A 370 -25.69 3.93 -29.60
N GLY A 371 -25.89 4.70 -28.54
CA GLY A 371 -27.21 4.96 -27.96
C GLY A 371 -27.16 5.86 -26.72
N ALA A 372 -28.33 6.30 -26.26
CA ALA A 372 -28.45 7.13 -25.06
C ALA A 372 -27.96 6.42 -23.78
N ALA A 373 -28.07 5.08 -23.73
CA ALA A 373 -27.66 4.27 -22.59
C ALA A 373 -26.13 4.12 -22.42
N THR A 374 -25.34 4.54 -23.42
CA THR A 374 -23.86 4.51 -23.37
C THR A 374 -23.26 5.90 -23.41
N ARG A 375 -24.08 6.96 -23.33
CA ARG A 375 -23.64 8.35 -23.51
C ARG A 375 -22.71 8.80 -22.39
N ASP A 376 -23.01 8.38 -21.17
CA ASP A 376 -22.28 8.78 -19.95
C ASP A 376 -21.07 7.89 -19.66
N CYS A 377 -20.85 6.84 -20.48
CA CYS A 377 -19.70 5.94 -20.37
C CYS A 377 -18.66 6.15 -21.48
N ARG A 378 -18.90 7.09 -22.41
CA ARG A 378 -17.99 7.33 -23.53
C ARG A 378 -16.93 8.34 -23.13
N PHE A 379 -15.68 8.01 -23.43
CA PHE A 379 -14.50 8.83 -23.13
C PHE A 379 -14.21 8.99 -21.63
N GLU A 380 -14.94 8.26 -20.79
CA GLU A 380 -14.65 8.14 -19.36
C GLU A 380 -13.69 6.96 -19.13
N PRO A 381 -12.62 7.15 -18.31
CA PRO A 381 -11.80 6.05 -17.84
C PRO A 381 -12.61 5.11 -16.95
N LEU A 382 -12.17 3.86 -16.84
CA LEU A 382 -12.89 2.80 -16.11
C LEU A 382 -13.19 3.20 -14.66
N ASP A 383 -12.27 3.92 -14.03
CA ASP A 383 -12.37 4.38 -12.65
C ASP A 383 -13.49 5.42 -12.48
N ALA A 384 -13.64 6.34 -13.44
CA ALA A 384 -14.75 7.30 -13.46
C ALA A 384 -16.12 6.63 -13.70
N ILE A 385 -16.18 5.54 -14.46
CA ILE A 385 -17.41 4.75 -14.64
C ILE A 385 -17.80 4.05 -13.33
N ARG A 386 -16.81 3.51 -12.59
CA ARG A 386 -17.02 2.82 -11.30
C ARG A 386 -17.41 3.78 -10.18
N ASN A 387 -16.76 4.94 -10.10
CA ASN A 387 -17.03 5.99 -9.10
C ASN A 387 -18.44 6.58 -9.25
N ASN A 388 -19.00 6.56 -10.47
CA ASN A 388 -20.39 6.98 -10.74
C ASN A 388 -21.43 5.87 -10.52
N GLY A 389 -21.04 4.71 -9.94
CA GLY A 389 -21.93 3.59 -9.66
C GLY A 389 -22.43 2.84 -10.90
N LEU A 390 -21.76 3.02 -12.05
CA LEU A 390 -22.08 2.33 -13.31
C LEU A 390 -21.19 1.10 -13.45
N SER A 391 -21.74 -0.01 -13.95
CA SER A 391 -20.98 -1.25 -14.20
C SER A 391 -20.77 -1.49 -15.69
N VAL A 392 -19.56 -1.96 -16.05
CA VAL A 392 -19.21 -2.38 -17.41
C VAL A 392 -20.00 -3.65 -17.74
N LYS A 393 -21.14 -3.45 -18.38
CA LYS A 393 -22.06 -4.50 -18.79
C LYS A 393 -21.67 -4.99 -20.19
N PRO A 394 -21.35 -6.29 -20.39
CA PRO A 394 -21.04 -6.83 -21.71
C PRO A 394 -22.12 -6.56 -22.77
N GLU A 395 -23.37 -6.34 -22.35
CA GLU A 395 -24.48 -6.00 -23.25
C GLU A 395 -24.34 -4.64 -23.94
N ASN A 396 -23.57 -3.71 -23.35
CA ASN A 396 -23.35 -2.36 -23.88
C ASN A 396 -22.26 -2.29 -24.95
N TYR A 397 -21.51 -3.37 -25.12
CA TYR A 397 -20.40 -3.47 -26.06
C TYR A 397 -20.77 -4.33 -27.27
N GLU A 398 -20.18 -4.01 -28.42
CA GLU A 398 -20.23 -4.82 -29.63
C GLU A 398 -18.82 -5.18 -30.10
N LEU A 399 -18.65 -6.42 -30.54
CA LEU A 399 -17.41 -6.89 -31.13
C LEU A 399 -17.27 -6.24 -32.52
N VAL A 400 -16.27 -5.39 -32.70
CA VAL A 400 -16.05 -4.67 -33.97
C VAL A 400 -14.91 -5.26 -34.79
N TYR A 401 -14.00 -6.01 -34.16
CA TYR A 401 -12.84 -6.56 -34.85
C TYR A 401 -12.25 -7.77 -34.12
N THR A 402 -11.79 -8.77 -34.87
CA THR A 402 -11.03 -9.92 -34.35
C THR A 402 -9.92 -10.27 -35.34
N ALA A 403 -8.69 -10.44 -34.84
CA ALA A 403 -7.56 -10.88 -35.64
C ALA A 403 -6.62 -11.82 -34.86
N PRO A 404 -5.75 -12.58 -35.55
CA PRO A 404 -4.69 -13.35 -34.90
C PRO A 404 -3.75 -12.43 -34.10
N LEU A 405 -3.33 -12.89 -32.93
CA LEU A 405 -2.32 -12.23 -32.12
C LEU A 405 -0.94 -12.78 -32.50
N THR A 406 -0.02 -11.91 -32.90
CA THR A 406 1.36 -12.26 -33.25
C THR A 406 2.34 -11.88 -32.13
N GLU A 407 3.56 -12.42 -32.14
CA GLU A 407 4.59 -12.10 -31.13
C GLU A 407 5.02 -10.62 -31.14
N GLN A 408 4.73 -9.88 -32.21
CA GLN A 408 4.96 -8.43 -32.31
C GLN A 408 3.77 -7.58 -31.83
N ASP A 409 2.65 -8.21 -31.46
CA ASP A 409 1.46 -7.51 -31.00
C ASP A 409 1.51 -7.31 -29.47
N SER A 410 1.84 -6.09 -29.05
CA SER A 410 1.62 -5.57 -27.69
C SER A 410 0.34 -4.73 -27.68
N LEU A 411 -0.20 -4.41 -26.50
CA LEU A 411 -1.37 -3.54 -26.42
C LEU A 411 -1.08 -2.14 -26.96
N GLU A 412 0.13 -1.63 -26.76
CA GLU A 412 0.59 -0.37 -27.34
C GLU A 412 0.69 -0.44 -28.86
N SER A 413 1.18 -1.56 -29.42
CA SER A 413 1.25 -1.73 -30.87
C SER A 413 -0.13 -1.94 -31.51
N ILE A 414 -1.06 -2.59 -30.79
CA ILE A 414 -2.49 -2.65 -31.16
C ILE A 414 -3.08 -1.23 -31.10
N TYR A 415 -2.92 -0.50 -30.00
CA TYR A 415 -3.43 0.86 -29.86
C TYR A 415 -2.94 1.77 -31.00
N THR A 416 -1.64 1.76 -31.26
CA THR A 416 -0.99 2.51 -32.34
C THR A 416 -1.55 2.12 -33.71
N ARG A 417 -1.69 0.81 -33.98
CA ARG A 417 -2.22 0.30 -35.25
C ARG A 417 -3.66 0.77 -35.50
N PHE A 418 -4.52 0.78 -34.48
CA PHE A 418 -5.93 1.16 -34.63
C PHE A 418 -6.22 2.65 -34.43
N ASN A 419 -5.20 3.48 -34.17
CA ASN A 419 -5.31 4.94 -34.05
C ASN A 419 -4.47 5.75 -35.06
N ILE A 420 -3.37 5.18 -35.55
CA ILE A 420 -2.47 5.85 -36.50
C ILE A 420 -2.49 5.12 -37.85
N ASP A 421 -2.33 3.79 -37.85
CA ASP A 421 -2.18 2.96 -39.06
C ASP A 421 -3.42 2.09 -39.33
N HIS A 422 -4.60 2.73 -39.38
CA HIS A 422 -5.91 2.06 -39.41
C HIS A 422 -6.01 0.92 -40.46
N PRO A 423 -6.30 -0.33 -40.05
CA PRO A 423 -6.54 -1.42 -40.98
C PRO A 423 -7.76 -1.16 -41.90
N ALA A 424 -7.66 -1.48 -43.18
CA ALA A 424 -8.70 -1.17 -44.17
C ALA A 424 -10.04 -1.91 -43.92
N ASP A 425 -9.98 -3.05 -43.24
CA ASP A 425 -11.09 -3.90 -42.84
C ASP A 425 -11.67 -3.56 -41.46
N PHE A 426 -11.01 -2.69 -40.69
CA PHE A 426 -11.57 -2.16 -39.44
C PHE A 426 -12.70 -1.17 -39.75
N LYS A 427 -13.87 -1.40 -39.12
CA LYS A 427 -15.09 -0.57 -39.30
C LYS A 427 -15.55 0.11 -38.01
N GLY A 428 -14.81 -0.06 -36.92
CA GLY A 428 -15.00 0.64 -35.66
C GLY A 428 -14.46 2.07 -35.71
N HIS A 429 -14.64 2.81 -34.63
CA HIS A 429 -13.97 4.11 -34.43
C HIS A 429 -12.54 3.91 -33.91
N SER A 430 -11.73 4.97 -33.92
CA SER A 430 -10.42 4.98 -33.24
C SER A 430 -10.56 4.52 -31.79
N LEU A 431 -9.60 3.73 -31.31
CA LEU A 431 -9.56 3.22 -29.95
C LEU A 431 -9.47 4.36 -28.94
N SER A 432 -10.36 4.31 -27.95
CA SER A 432 -10.46 5.24 -26.84
C SER A 432 -10.32 4.52 -25.50
N VAL A 433 -10.18 5.28 -24.41
CA VAL A 433 -10.09 4.74 -23.03
C VAL A 433 -11.26 3.83 -22.63
N SER A 434 -12.41 4.00 -23.29
CA SER A 434 -13.63 3.25 -23.00
C SER A 434 -13.77 1.94 -23.82
N ASP A 435 -12.86 1.68 -24.75
CA ASP A 435 -12.85 0.47 -25.59
C ASP A 435 -12.10 -0.68 -24.94
N ILE A 436 -12.56 -1.91 -25.19
CA ILE A 436 -12.03 -3.11 -24.55
C ILE A 436 -11.31 -3.97 -25.57
N VAL A 437 -10.03 -4.27 -25.30
CA VAL A 437 -9.24 -5.23 -26.08
C VAL A 437 -9.09 -6.51 -25.25
N VAL A 438 -9.50 -7.64 -25.82
CA VAL A 438 -9.37 -8.97 -25.21
C VAL A 438 -8.34 -9.76 -25.98
N CYS A 439 -7.27 -10.19 -25.31
CA CYS A 439 -6.23 -11.03 -25.89
C CYS A 439 -6.34 -12.45 -25.32
N ILE A 440 -6.45 -13.44 -26.21
CA ILE A 440 -6.52 -14.86 -25.86
C ILE A 440 -5.25 -15.51 -26.39
N THR A 441 -4.35 -15.93 -25.49
CA THR A 441 -3.14 -16.72 -25.80
C THR A 441 -3.22 -18.10 -25.17
N THR A 442 -2.85 -19.12 -25.94
CA THR A 442 -2.79 -20.50 -25.43
C THR A 442 -1.53 -20.68 -24.57
N GLY A 443 -1.73 -20.96 -23.27
CA GLY A 443 -0.67 -21.12 -22.28
C GLY A 443 -0.73 -20.13 -21.11
N ARG A 444 -1.44 -19.00 -21.26
CA ARG A 444 -1.82 -18.09 -20.17
C ARG A 444 -3.28 -18.31 -19.81
N THR A 445 -3.53 -18.91 -18.65
CA THR A 445 -4.80 -18.80 -17.93
C THR A 445 -4.59 -17.87 -16.75
N PRO A 446 -5.41 -16.82 -16.53
CA PRO A 446 -6.64 -16.41 -17.25
C PRO A 446 -6.41 -15.49 -18.48
N PRO A 447 -7.42 -15.30 -19.37
CA PRO A 447 -7.38 -14.33 -20.46
C PRO A 447 -7.17 -12.90 -19.94
N THR A 448 -6.39 -12.12 -20.67
CA THR A 448 -6.07 -10.73 -20.32
C THR A 448 -7.06 -9.79 -20.96
N ILE A 449 -7.67 -8.92 -20.15
CA ILE A 449 -8.50 -7.81 -20.62
C ILE A 449 -7.73 -6.52 -20.36
N ALA A 450 -7.63 -5.68 -21.38
CA ALA A 450 -7.01 -4.38 -21.24
C ALA A 450 -7.92 -3.29 -21.80
N THR A 451 -8.02 -2.21 -21.03
CA THR A 451 -8.47 -0.89 -21.49
C THR A 451 -7.22 -0.06 -21.79
N ALA A 452 -7.34 1.00 -22.59
CA ALA A 452 -6.18 1.80 -23.01
C ALA A 452 -5.38 2.43 -21.84
N SER A 453 -5.88 2.36 -20.61
CA SER A 453 -5.28 2.90 -19.39
C SER A 453 -5.12 1.90 -18.22
N ALA A 454 -5.50 0.62 -18.34
CA ALA A 454 -5.37 -0.35 -17.23
C ALA A 454 -5.38 -1.82 -17.67
N PHE A 455 -4.65 -2.67 -16.93
CA PHE A 455 -4.62 -4.13 -17.08
C PHE A 455 -5.56 -4.79 -16.05
N LEU A 456 -6.48 -5.65 -16.51
CA LEU A 456 -7.33 -6.46 -15.61
C LEU A 456 -7.42 -7.92 -16.10
N ARG A 457 -7.13 -8.87 -15.22
CA ARG A 457 -7.41 -10.29 -15.47
C ARG A 457 -8.87 -10.57 -15.10
N CYS A 458 -9.75 -10.62 -16.10
CA CYS A 458 -11.18 -10.79 -15.84
C CYS A 458 -11.65 -12.20 -16.21
N ARG A 459 -12.10 -12.97 -15.22
CA ARG A 459 -12.56 -14.37 -15.39
C ARG A 459 -13.94 -14.50 -16.07
N ASN A 460 -14.72 -13.41 -16.22
CA ASN A 460 -16.15 -13.47 -16.54
C ASN A 460 -16.66 -12.73 -17.80
N PHE A 461 -15.81 -12.05 -18.59
CA PHE A 461 -16.27 -11.21 -19.71
C PHE A 461 -16.87 -12.01 -20.90
N CYS A 462 -16.42 -13.23 -21.15
CA CYS A 462 -16.82 -14.02 -22.33
C CYS A 462 -18.09 -14.87 -22.15
N SER A 463 -18.86 -14.75 -21.06
CA SER A 463 -19.87 -15.78 -20.72
C SER A 463 -21.23 -15.70 -21.42
N ARG A 464 -21.55 -14.71 -22.29
CA ARG A 464 -22.95 -14.59 -22.78
C ARG A 464 -23.28 -14.25 -24.24
N ASN A 465 -22.33 -14.05 -25.14
CA ASN A 465 -22.68 -13.80 -26.55
C ASN A 465 -22.43 -15.02 -27.45
N GLY A 466 -23.40 -15.93 -27.53
CA GLY A 466 -23.34 -16.99 -28.54
C GLY A 466 -24.27 -18.20 -28.36
N ARG A 467 -25.54 -18.05 -27.98
CA ARG A 467 -26.52 -19.16 -28.09
C ARG A 467 -27.82 -18.72 -28.75
N ARG A 468 -27.85 -18.72 -30.09
CA ARG A 468 -29.11 -18.95 -30.83
C ARG A 468 -29.43 -20.44 -30.75
N ARG A 469 -30.57 -20.74 -30.11
CA ARG A 469 -31.13 -22.09 -29.93
C ARG A 469 -31.28 -22.81 -31.28
N SER A 470 -30.77 -24.03 -31.39
CA SER A 470 -31.40 -25.11 -32.17
C SER A 470 -31.17 -26.47 -31.49
N ARG A 471 -32.16 -27.36 -31.62
CA ARG A 471 -32.39 -28.59 -30.83
C ARG A 471 -31.46 -29.76 -31.24
N SER A 472 -30.94 -30.49 -30.23
CA SER A 472 -30.62 -31.94 -30.02
C SER A 472 -30.59 -32.96 -31.21
N PRO A 473 -30.08 -34.23 -31.08
CA PRO A 473 -29.20 -34.89 -30.05
C PRO A 473 -28.12 -35.91 -30.58
N ARG A 474 -27.21 -36.39 -29.69
CA ARG A 474 -26.80 -37.81 -29.41
C ARG A 474 -25.28 -38.08 -29.23
N ARG A 475 -24.95 -38.79 -28.12
CA ARG A 475 -23.86 -39.78 -27.78
C ARG A 475 -22.51 -39.71 -28.54
N THR A 476 -21.33 -39.87 -27.91
CA THR A 476 -20.70 -41.15 -27.46
C THR A 476 -19.35 -40.93 -26.72
N ARG A 477 -18.95 -41.89 -25.85
CA ARG A 477 -17.67 -42.15 -25.11
C ARG A 477 -16.32 -41.72 -25.73
N TRP A 478 -15.28 -41.48 -24.90
CA TRP A 478 -13.96 -42.19 -24.76
C TRP A 478 -12.95 -41.33 -23.93
N ARG A 479 -12.53 -41.79 -22.73
CA ARG A 479 -11.20 -42.33 -22.29
C ARG A 479 -10.00 -41.35 -22.14
N HIS A 480 -9.42 -41.43 -20.94
CA HIS A 480 -8.11 -40.98 -20.43
C HIS A 480 -6.94 -40.89 -21.42
N ARG A 481 -6.08 -39.88 -21.20
CA ARG A 481 -4.63 -40.08 -21.03
C ARG A 481 -3.96 -38.95 -20.25
N SER A 482 -3.08 -39.38 -19.35
CA SER A 482 -2.09 -38.66 -18.54
C SER A 482 -1.00 -38.00 -19.37
N GLY A 483 -0.45 -36.89 -18.88
CA GLY A 483 0.78 -36.28 -19.39
C GLY A 483 1.24 -35.12 -18.52
N SER A 484 2.24 -35.39 -17.68
CA SER A 484 3.03 -34.42 -16.91
C SER A 484 3.93 -33.58 -17.81
N ALA A 485 3.99 -32.27 -17.58
CA ALA A 485 5.14 -31.42 -17.94
C ALA A 485 5.13 -30.11 -17.11
N ARG A 486 6.19 -29.89 -16.32
CA ARG A 486 6.79 -28.57 -16.04
C ARG A 486 7.69 -28.20 -17.26
N PRO A 487 8.25 -26.99 -17.49
CA PRO A 487 8.55 -25.90 -16.53
C PRO A 487 8.50 -24.43 -17.08
N GLU A 488 9.03 -23.50 -16.26
CA GLU A 488 9.79 -22.26 -16.57
C GLU A 488 9.09 -20.89 -16.75
N ALA A 489 9.75 -19.90 -16.13
CA ALA A 489 9.33 -18.53 -15.85
C ALA A 489 9.82 -17.51 -16.89
N ALA A 490 9.24 -16.30 -16.89
CA ALA A 490 9.91 -15.06 -17.30
C ALA A 490 9.20 -13.82 -16.72
N PHE A 491 9.97 -12.99 -16.00
CA PHE A 491 9.67 -11.62 -15.57
C PHE A 491 9.81 -10.59 -16.72
N VAL A 492 9.28 -9.37 -16.56
CA VAL A 492 10.03 -8.08 -16.61
C VAL A 492 9.09 -6.83 -16.70
N TRP A 493 9.19 -5.97 -15.66
CA TRP A 493 9.15 -4.49 -15.49
C TRP A 493 8.02 -3.56 -16.01
N PRO A 494 7.61 -2.56 -15.20
CA PRO A 494 7.12 -1.26 -15.65
C PRO A 494 8.20 -0.16 -15.55
N ILE A 495 8.05 0.90 -16.35
CA ILE A 495 8.69 2.23 -16.21
C ILE A 495 7.68 3.14 -15.52
#